data_AF-A0A9D4QDS7-F1
#
_entry.id   AF-A0A9D4QDS7-F1
#
_cell.length_a   1.000
_cell.length_b   1.000
_cell.length_c   1.000
_cell.angle_alpha   90.00
_cell.angle_beta   90.00
_cell.angle_gamma   90.00
#
_symmetry.space_group_name_H-M   'P 1'
#
loop_
_entity.id
_entity.type
_entity.pdbx_description
1 polymer ?
#
loop_
_entity_poly.entity_id
_entity_poly.type
_entity_poly.pdbx_seq_one_letter_code
_entity_poly.pdbx_strand_id
1 'polypeptide(L)'
;MFPGPYRAASKAGVFIGMLAFYDIYAKHELLTKDSDLEYIAVHGTVGGYAIYVDCWLQREDNGEDTVHFSPRLCGGEWDHYLQWPFSKKITVIVTHLTNSEKDIRLPMKEVSGHDYIKKPDSASCNLPVDSEDVKWKDLELNGFIVNKTLYVNIEFE
;
A
#
# COMPACT_ATOMS: atom_id res chain seq x y z
N MET A 1 0.33 -22.39 2.45
CA MET A 1 0.49 -20.95 2.18
C MET A 1 0.08 -20.74 0.73
N PHE A 2 -1.09 -20.16 0.47
CA PHE A 2 -1.49 -19.86 -0.91
C PHE A 2 -0.61 -18.73 -1.41
N PRO A 3 0.07 -18.85 -2.57
CA PRO A 3 0.68 -17.68 -3.20
C PRO A 3 -0.48 -16.70 -3.44
N GLY A 4 -0.41 -15.51 -2.84
CA GLY A 4 -1.45 -14.51 -2.99
C GLY A 4 -1.64 -14.11 -4.47
N PRO A 5 -2.61 -13.24 -4.78
CA PRO A 5 -2.96 -12.85 -6.14
C PRO A 5 -1.90 -11.94 -6.77
N TYR A 6 -0.70 -12.48 -7.02
CA TYR A 6 0.36 -11.75 -7.71
C TYR A 6 -0.14 -11.27 -9.07
N ARG A 7 0.16 -10.01 -9.39
CA ARG A 7 -0.11 -9.42 -10.70
C ARG A 7 1.18 -9.31 -11.47
N ALA A 8 1.13 -9.66 -12.75
CA ALA A 8 2.21 -9.31 -13.66
C ALA A 8 2.28 -7.78 -13.79
N ALA A 9 3.47 -7.27 -14.06
CA ALA A 9 3.69 -5.86 -14.30
C ALA A 9 2.83 -5.36 -15.47
N SER A 10 2.28 -4.14 -15.35
CA SER A 10 1.38 -3.56 -16.36
C SER A 10 2.03 -3.37 -17.74
N LYS A 11 3.36 -3.20 -17.80
CA LYS A 11 4.15 -3.08 -19.03
C LYS A 11 5.63 -3.41 -18.81
N ALA A 12 6.42 -3.45 -19.88
CA ALA A 12 7.87 -3.68 -19.79
C ALA A 12 8.58 -2.57 -18.99
N GLY A 13 9.55 -2.94 -18.15
CA GLY A 13 10.32 -2.00 -17.33
C GLY A 13 9.62 -1.52 -16.05
N VAL A 14 8.47 -2.12 -15.72
CA VAL A 14 7.72 -1.89 -14.48
C VAL A 14 8.08 -2.98 -13.47
N PHE A 15 8.21 -2.58 -12.20
CA PHE A 15 8.40 -3.52 -11.08
C PHE A 15 7.12 -3.60 -10.25
N ILE A 16 6.80 -4.79 -9.78
CA ILE A 16 5.60 -5.02 -8.96
C ILE A 16 5.94 -5.95 -7.80
N GLY A 17 5.44 -5.62 -6.62
CA GLY A 17 5.53 -6.47 -5.43
C GLY A 17 4.19 -6.53 -4.71
N MET A 18 3.86 -7.72 -4.22
CA MET A 18 2.61 -7.97 -3.49
C MET A 18 2.87 -7.93 -1.98
N LEU A 19 2.02 -7.20 -1.27
CA LEU A 19 1.97 -7.12 0.18
C LEU A 19 0.62 -7.65 0.67
N ALA A 20 0.62 -8.28 1.84
CA ALA A 20 -0.57 -8.86 2.46
C ALA A 20 -0.77 -8.24 3.85
N PHE A 21 -1.93 -7.63 4.06
CA PHE A 21 -2.36 -7.07 5.33
C PHE A 21 -3.26 -8.09 6.02
N TYR A 22 -2.69 -8.87 6.93
CA TYR A 22 -3.38 -9.91 7.67
C TYR A 22 -4.23 -9.35 8.81
N ASP A 23 -5.32 -10.05 9.13
CA ASP A 23 -6.26 -9.72 10.20
C ASP A 23 -6.82 -8.29 10.14
N ILE A 24 -7.08 -7.80 8.92
CA ILE A 24 -7.54 -6.43 8.70
C ILE A 24 -8.88 -6.12 9.40
N TYR A 25 -9.75 -7.13 9.55
CA TYR A 25 -10.98 -7.00 10.33
C TYR A 25 -10.74 -6.70 11.81
N ALA A 26 -9.70 -7.28 12.43
CA ALA A 26 -9.42 -7.03 13.84
C ALA A 26 -9.07 -5.55 14.06
N LYS A 27 -8.45 -4.91 13.07
CA LYS A 27 -8.13 -3.48 13.10
C LYS A 27 -9.33 -2.61 12.79
N HIS A 28 -10.16 -3.00 11.83
CA HIS A 28 -11.41 -2.32 11.55
C HIS A 28 -12.38 -2.33 12.75
N GLU A 29 -12.48 -3.46 13.47
CA GLU A 29 -13.35 -3.57 14.66
C GLU A 29 -12.98 -2.57 15.78
N LEU A 30 -11.72 -2.15 15.86
CA LEU A 30 -11.26 -1.15 16.84
C LEU A 30 -11.79 0.26 16.53
N LEU A 31 -12.22 0.54 15.29
CA LEU A 31 -12.76 1.84 14.87
C LEU A 31 -14.09 2.23 15.55
N THR A 32 -14.63 1.41 16.45
CA THR A 32 -15.98 1.59 17.00
C THR A 32 -16.03 1.92 18.49
N LYS A 33 -14.88 1.95 19.17
CA LYS A 33 -14.85 1.97 20.64
C LYS A 33 -13.88 2.97 21.25
N ASP A 34 -12.68 3.12 20.68
CA ASP A 34 -11.58 3.82 21.34
C ASP A 34 -10.72 4.69 20.41
N SER A 35 -10.92 4.59 19.09
CA SER A 35 -10.16 5.35 18.09
C SER A 35 -10.95 5.51 16.81
N ASP A 36 -10.83 6.67 16.16
CA ASP A 36 -11.34 6.92 14.81
C ASP A 36 -10.27 6.64 13.73
N LEU A 37 -9.08 6.17 14.13
CA LEU A 37 -7.95 5.91 13.25
C LEU A 37 -7.14 4.70 13.72
N GLU A 38 -6.92 3.74 12.82
CA GLU A 38 -6.09 2.57 13.05
C GLU A 38 -5.20 2.33 11.84
N TYR A 39 -4.10 1.60 12.04
CA TYR A 39 -3.26 1.19 10.91
C TYR A 39 -2.59 -0.16 11.08
N ILE A 40 -2.18 -0.71 9.93
CA ILE A 40 -1.34 -1.90 9.81
C ILE A 40 -0.17 -1.55 8.89
N ALA A 41 1.05 -1.71 9.38
CA ALA A 41 2.25 -1.53 8.58
C ALA A 41 2.75 -2.88 8.04
N VAL A 42 3.06 -2.93 6.75
CA VAL A 42 3.71 -4.08 6.10
C VAL A 42 4.96 -3.59 5.38
N HIS A 43 6.03 -4.38 5.43
CA HIS A 43 7.26 -4.11 4.72
C HIS A 43 7.46 -5.12 3.57
N GLY A 44 8.18 -4.70 2.54
CA GLY A 44 8.56 -5.56 1.44
C GLY A 44 9.61 -4.93 0.54
N THR A 45 9.77 -5.52 -0.64
CA THR A 45 10.76 -5.07 -1.63
C THR A 45 10.13 -5.03 -3.02
N VAL A 46 10.34 -3.94 -3.76
CA VAL A 46 9.84 -3.76 -5.13
C VAL A 46 10.99 -3.24 -5.98
N GLY A 47 11.35 -3.97 -7.04
CA GLY A 47 12.47 -3.58 -7.91
C GLY A 47 13.81 -3.39 -7.17
N GLY A 48 14.00 -4.08 -6.03
CA GLY A 48 15.17 -3.96 -5.16
C GLY A 48 15.06 -2.89 -4.06
N TYR A 49 14.14 -1.91 -4.18
CA TYR A 49 13.94 -0.89 -3.15
C TYR A 49 13.16 -1.48 -1.96
N ALA A 50 13.61 -1.19 -0.74
CA ALA A 50 12.84 -1.49 0.46
C ALA A 50 11.69 -0.50 0.61
N ILE A 51 10.48 -1.03 0.85
CA ILE A 51 9.27 -0.23 1.02
C ILE A 51 8.52 -0.64 2.28
N TYR A 52 8.01 0.35 3.00
CA TYR A 52 6.99 0.18 4.03
C TYR A 52 5.70 0.77 3.50
N VAL A 53 4.59 0.07 3.71
CA VAL A 53 3.25 0.53 3.35
C VAL A 53 2.38 0.42 4.58
N ASP A 54 1.93 1.57 5.06
CA ASP A 54 0.94 1.65 6.11
C ASP A 54 -0.45 1.61 5.45
N CYS A 55 -1.32 0.70 5.89
CA CYS A 55 -2.74 0.67 5.55
C CYS A 55 -3.48 1.33 6.69
N TRP A 56 -4.00 2.52 6.46
CA TRP A 56 -4.78 3.28 7.42
C TRP A 56 -6.25 2.97 7.24
N LEU A 57 -6.94 2.76 8.36
CA LEU A 57 -8.39 2.66 8.41
C LEU A 57 -8.89 3.83 9.25
N GLN A 58 -9.83 4.59 8.73
CA GLN A 58 -10.32 5.80 9.35
C GLN A 58 -11.85 5.81 9.36
N ARG A 59 -12.44 6.25 10.48
CA ARG A 59 -13.85 6.61 10.53
C ARG A 59 -14.00 8.10 10.26
N GLU A 60 -14.76 8.42 9.23
CA GLU A 60 -15.11 9.80 8.88
C GLU A 60 -16.23 10.34 9.79
N ASP A 61 -16.36 11.67 9.87
CA ASP A 61 -17.39 12.36 10.66
C ASP A 61 -18.83 11.93 10.30
N ASN A 62 -19.04 11.48 9.06
CA ASN A 62 -20.32 10.99 8.57
C ASN A 62 -20.62 9.52 8.98
N GLY A 63 -19.71 8.89 9.73
CA GLY A 63 -19.78 7.49 10.16
C GLY A 63 -19.40 6.46 9.09
N GLU A 64 -18.91 6.88 7.93
CA GLU A 64 -18.34 5.97 6.94
C GLU A 64 -16.90 5.61 7.30
N ASP A 65 -16.53 4.35 7.08
CA ASP A 65 -15.16 3.87 7.28
C ASP A 65 -14.43 3.84 5.92
N THR A 66 -13.24 4.44 5.87
CA THR A 66 -12.37 4.56 4.71
C THR A 66 -11.04 3.86 4.94
N VAL A 67 -10.36 3.50 3.84
CA VAL A 67 -9.03 2.91 3.84
C VAL A 67 -8.16 3.69 2.87
N HIS A 68 -6.94 4.04 3.27
CA HIS A 68 -5.91 4.55 2.36
C HIS A 68 -4.55 3.93 2.69
N PHE A 69 -3.61 4.09 1.77
CA PHE A 69 -2.29 3.50 1.89
C PHE A 69 -1.21 4.57 1.82
N SER A 70 -0.18 4.42 2.65
CA SER A 70 0.92 5.37 2.78
C SER A 70 2.25 4.65 2.53
N PRO A 71 2.62 4.36 1.27
CA PRO A 71 3.95 3.87 0.93
C PRO A 71 5.04 4.88 1.28
N ARG A 72 6.17 4.37 1.77
CA ARG A 72 7.43 5.10 1.95
C ARG A 72 8.62 4.23 1.60
N LEU A 73 9.60 4.84 0.93
CA LEU A 73 10.89 4.21 0.63
C LEU A 73 11.76 4.21 1.88
N CYS A 74 12.42 3.10 2.16
CA CYS A 74 13.28 2.93 3.33
C CYS A 74 14.68 2.47 2.92
N GLY A 75 15.66 2.69 3.80
CA GLY A 75 17.01 2.18 3.62
C GLY A 75 17.00 0.67 3.40
N GLY A 76 17.54 0.22 2.27
CA GLY A 76 17.59 -1.17 1.87
C GLY A 76 19.00 -1.67 1.59
N GLU A 77 19.21 -2.99 1.69
CA GLU A 77 20.51 -3.63 1.44
C GLU A 77 21.02 -3.43 0.01
N TRP A 78 20.14 -3.12 -0.95
CA TRP A 78 20.46 -2.98 -2.36
C TRP A 78 20.68 -1.53 -2.80
N ASP A 79 20.53 -0.54 -1.90
CA ASP A 79 20.48 0.89 -2.23
C ASP A 79 21.75 1.45 -2.88
N HIS A 80 22.88 0.75 -2.81
CA HIS A 80 24.12 1.12 -3.52
C HIS A 80 24.11 0.74 -5.00
N TYR A 81 23.21 -0.15 -5.43
CA TYR A 81 23.01 -0.51 -6.84
C TYR A 81 21.80 0.17 -7.48
N LEU A 82 20.99 0.87 -6.68
CA LEU A 82 19.74 1.48 -7.13
C LEU A 82 19.94 2.96 -7.49
N GLN A 83 19.04 3.46 -8.34
CA GLN A 83 19.05 4.84 -8.78
C GLN A 83 18.40 5.74 -7.73
N TRP A 84 19.07 6.84 -7.39
CA TRP A 84 18.55 7.87 -6.50
C TRP A 84 18.82 9.28 -7.05
N PRO A 85 17.93 10.27 -6.83
CA PRO A 85 16.63 10.14 -6.19
C PRO A 85 15.69 9.23 -7.00
N PHE A 86 14.72 8.65 -6.31
CA PHE A 86 13.74 7.76 -6.91
C PHE A 86 12.96 8.50 -8.01
N SER A 87 12.96 7.93 -9.21
CA SER A 87 12.45 8.59 -10.43
C SER A 87 11.19 7.94 -11.00
N LYS A 88 10.68 6.90 -10.32
CA LYS A 88 9.53 6.11 -10.75
C LYS A 88 8.24 6.61 -10.09
N LYS A 89 7.10 6.37 -10.73
CA LYS A 89 5.80 6.61 -10.12
C LYS A 89 5.43 5.42 -9.26
N ILE A 90 5.03 5.65 -8.01
CA ILE A 90 4.44 4.62 -7.14
C ILE A 90 2.94 4.56 -7.40
N THR A 91 2.40 3.36 -7.59
CA THR A 91 0.95 3.12 -7.65
C THR A 91 0.58 2.01 -6.68
N VAL A 92 -0.46 2.25 -5.89
CA VAL A 92 -1.07 1.24 -5.00
C VAL A 92 -2.24 0.59 -5.71
N ILE A 93 -2.27 -0.74 -5.74
CA ILE A 93 -3.31 -1.51 -6.43
C ILE A 93 -3.95 -2.47 -5.43
N VAL A 94 -5.17 -2.16 -4.98
CA VAL A 94 -5.96 -3.08 -4.14
C VAL A 94 -6.43 -4.22 -5.02
N THR A 95 -6.02 -5.44 -4.67
CA THR A 95 -6.06 -6.57 -5.59
C THR A 95 -7.20 -7.51 -5.23
N HIS A 96 -8.10 -7.75 -6.18
CA HIS A 96 -9.16 -8.74 -5.99
C HIS A 96 -8.59 -10.15 -6.17
N LEU A 97 -8.89 -11.08 -5.26
CA LEU A 97 -8.20 -12.38 -5.24
C LEU A 97 -8.30 -13.17 -6.56
N THR A 98 -9.46 -13.14 -7.20
CA THR A 98 -9.77 -14.01 -8.35
C THR A 98 -10.07 -13.29 -9.66
N ASN A 99 -10.15 -11.96 -9.67
CA ASN A 99 -10.60 -11.19 -10.84
C ASN A 99 -9.82 -9.89 -10.97
N SER A 100 -8.82 -9.86 -11.85
CA SER A 100 -7.97 -8.69 -12.06
C SER A 100 -8.68 -7.49 -12.66
N GLU A 101 -9.80 -7.67 -13.35
CA GLU A 101 -10.58 -6.55 -13.90
C GLU A 101 -11.23 -5.70 -12.80
N LYS A 102 -11.35 -6.27 -11.59
CA LYS A 102 -11.84 -5.56 -10.41
C LYS A 102 -10.75 -4.84 -9.64
N ASP A 103 -9.47 -5.01 -9.97
CA ASP A 103 -8.41 -4.37 -9.19
C ASP A 103 -8.60 -2.84 -9.13
N ILE A 104 -8.45 -2.26 -7.93
CA ILE A 104 -8.63 -0.83 -7.72
C ILE A 104 -7.26 -0.19 -7.69
N ARG A 105 -6.94 0.60 -8.72
CA ARG A 105 -5.71 1.39 -8.78
C ARG A 105 -5.97 2.71 -8.07
N LEU A 106 -5.33 2.92 -6.93
CA LEU A 106 -5.48 4.13 -6.14
C LEU A 106 -4.48 5.18 -6.63
N PRO A 107 -4.94 6.36 -7.06
CA PRO A 107 -4.05 7.49 -7.30
C PRO A 107 -3.29 7.85 -6.01
N MET A 108 -2.05 8.29 -6.17
CA MET A 108 -1.30 8.90 -5.06
C MET A 108 -1.66 10.38 -4.98
N LYS A 109 -1.89 10.89 -3.77
CA LYS A 109 -2.11 12.31 -3.50
C LYS A 109 -0.86 13.10 -3.90
N GLU A 110 -1.04 14.33 -4.39
CA GLU A 110 0.08 15.18 -4.78
C GLU A 110 0.91 15.58 -3.56
N VAL A 111 2.22 15.36 -3.63
CA VAL A 111 3.15 15.73 -2.56
C VAL A 111 4.18 16.72 -3.10
N SER A 112 4.26 17.89 -2.46
CA SER A 112 5.30 18.87 -2.74
C SER A 112 6.62 18.49 -2.06
N GLY A 113 7.75 18.71 -2.74
CA GLY A 113 9.08 18.52 -2.18
C GLY A 113 9.79 17.26 -2.66
N HIS A 114 10.93 16.95 -2.05
CA HIS A 114 11.80 15.84 -2.47
C HIS A 114 12.05 14.80 -1.36
N ASP A 115 11.50 15.02 -0.17
CA ASP A 115 11.75 14.16 1.00
C ASP A 115 11.16 12.75 0.88
N TYR A 116 10.21 12.53 -0.04
CA TYR A 116 9.63 11.21 -0.30
C TYR A 116 10.42 10.37 -1.33
N ILE A 117 11.28 11.00 -2.15
CA ILE A 117 12.06 10.35 -3.22
C ILE A 117 13.58 10.38 -3.02
N LYS A 118 14.09 11.13 -2.04
CA LYS A 118 15.53 11.14 -1.75
C LYS A 118 16.03 9.75 -1.33
N LYS A 119 17.33 9.50 -1.42
CA LYS A 119 17.91 8.28 -0.86
C LYS A 119 17.72 8.30 0.67
N PRO A 120 17.02 7.32 1.28
CA PRO A 120 16.91 7.22 2.72
C PRO A 120 18.25 6.83 3.35
N ASP A 121 18.43 7.14 4.62
CA ASP A 121 19.57 6.61 5.37
C ASP A 121 19.32 5.12 5.66
N SER A 122 20.39 4.36 5.92
CA SER A 122 20.34 2.90 6.07
C SER A 122 19.41 2.37 7.18
N ALA A 123 18.95 3.25 8.08
CA ALA A 123 18.06 2.91 9.18
C ALA A 123 16.79 3.79 9.22
N SER A 124 16.53 4.57 8.16
CA SER A 124 15.38 5.48 8.11
C SER A 124 14.49 5.22 6.90
N CYS A 125 13.28 5.78 6.97
CA CYS A 125 12.38 5.85 5.85
C CYS A 125 12.16 7.31 5.48
N ASN A 126 11.88 7.54 4.21
CA ASN A 126 11.38 8.80 3.72
C ASN A 126 9.99 9.12 4.28
N LEU A 127 9.54 10.37 4.05
CA LEU A 127 8.15 10.73 4.31
C LEU A 127 7.20 9.87 3.45
N PRO A 128 6.06 9.45 4.01
CA PRO A 128 5.06 8.71 3.24
C PRO A 128 4.40 9.58 2.18
N VAL A 129 3.85 8.92 1.17
CA VAL A 129 2.96 9.50 0.17
C VAL A 129 1.64 8.77 0.28
N ASP A 130 0.55 9.49 0.58
CA ASP A 130 -0.76 8.86 0.78
C ASP A 130 -1.46 8.60 -0.54
N SER A 131 -2.21 7.50 -0.62
CA SER A 131 -3.16 7.25 -1.70
C SER A 131 -4.47 8.01 -1.47
N GLU A 132 -5.28 8.09 -2.51
CA GLU A 132 -6.71 8.36 -2.36
C GLU A 132 -7.39 7.27 -1.52
N ASP A 133 -8.52 7.64 -0.94
CA ASP A 133 -9.26 6.80 -0.02
C ASP A 133 -10.21 5.87 -0.78
N VAL A 134 -10.41 4.66 -0.26
CA VAL A 134 -11.43 3.70 -0.72
C VAL A 134 -12.37 3.37 0.43
N LYS A 135 -13.67 3.27 0.16
CA LYS A 135 -14.64 2.93 1.20
C LYS A 135 -14.44 1.49 1.65
N TRP A 136 -14.37 1.27 2.97
CA TRP A 136 -14.26 -0.06 3.56
C TRP A 136 -15.36 -1.00 3.05
N LYS A 137 -16.60 -0.50 3.01
CA LYS A 137 -17.77 -1.25 2.56
C LYS A 137 -17.63 -1.75 1.13
N ASP A 138 -16.96 -0.99 0.26
CA ASP A 138 -16.73 -1.42 -1.13
C ASP A 138 -15.71 -2.55 -1.18
N LEU A 139 -14.67 -2.54 -0.33
CA LEU A 139 -13.70 -3.62 -0.23
C LEU A 139 -14.35 -4.93 0.26
N GLU A 140 -15.20 -4.83 1.28
CA GLU A 140 -15.89 -5.97 1.89
C GLU A 140 -16.91 -6.60 0.92
N LEU A 141 -17.84 -5.79 0.39
CA LEU A 141 -18.94 -6.31 -0.44
C LEU A 141 -18.47 -6.85 -1.79
N ASN A 142 -17.35 -6.34 -2.31
CA ASN A 142 -16.83 -6.76 -3.62
C ASN A 142 -15.79 -7.89 -3.54
N GLY A 143 -15.49 -8.42 -2.35
CA GLY A 143 -14.64 -9.60 -2.20
C GLY A 143 -13.13 -9.33 -2.28
N PHE A 144 -12.68 -8.12 -1.93
CA PHE A 144 -11.25 -7.81 -1.84
C PHE A 144 -10.60 -8.37 -0.56
N ILE A 145 -11.40 -8.55 0.49
CA ILE A 145 -10.94 -9.12 1.77
C ILE A 145 -11.31 -10.60 1.79
N VAL A 146 -10.30 -11.47 1.82
CA VAL A 146 -10.50 -12.93 1.87
C VAL A 146 -9.71 -13.49 3.05
N ASN A 147 -10.37 -14.32 3.86
CA ASN A 147 -9.77 -14.87 5.10
C ASN A 147 -9.12 -13.77 5.96
N LYS A 148 -9.85 -12.66 6.16
CA LYS A 148 -9.39 -11.47 6.90
C LYS A 148 -8.10 -10.84 6.36
N THR A 149 -7.73 -11.12 5.12
CA THR A 149 -6.52 -10.60 4.49
C THR A 149 -6.87 -9.68 3.32
N LEU A 150 -6.25 -8.51 3.28
CA LEU A 150 -6.29 -7.61 2.14
C LEU A 150 -4.96 -7.69 1.38
N TYR A 151 -5.02 -7.89 0.06
CA TYR A 151 -3.83 -7.96 -0.78
C TYR A 151 -3.68 -6.68 -1.60
N VAL A 152 -2.46 -6.17 -1.63
CA VAL A 152 -2.11 -4.96 -2.37
C VAL A 152 -0.88 -5.22 -3.20
N ASN A 153 -0.91 -4.85 -4.47
CA ASN A 153 0.29 -4.77 -5.28
C ASN A 153 0.80 -3.32 -5.30
N ILE A 154 2.10 -3.15 -5.11
CA ILE A 154 2.80 -1.88 -5.30
C ILE A 154 3.51 -1.95 -6.63
N GLU A 155 3.23 -0.99 -7.50
CA GLU A 155 3.81 -0.90 -8.84
C GLU A 155 4.70 0.35 -8.98
N PHE A 156 5.91 0.17 -9.53
CA PHE A 156 6.84 1.23 -9.89
C PHE A 156 6.92 1.40 -11.41
N GLU A 157 6.44 2.53 -11.91
CA GLU A 157 6.32 2.85 -13.34
C GLU A 157 7.33 3.89 -13.83
#